data_AF-A0AAW3M6U7-F1
#
_entry.id   AF-A0AAW3M6U7-F1
#
_cell.length_a   1.000
_cell.length_b   1.000
_cell.length_c   1.000
_cell.angle_alpha   90.00
_cell.angle_beta   90.00
_cell.angle_gamma   90.00
#
_symmetry.space_group_name_H-M   'P 1'
#
loop_
_entity.id
_entity.type
_entity.pdbx_description
1 polymer ?
#
loop_
_entity_poly.entity_id
_entity_poly.type
_entity_poly.pdbx_seq_one_letter_code
_entity_poly.pdbx_strand_id
1 'polypeptide(L)'
;MFAAMLDQIVKTAPDQASRMLLNFKETNYHAMNSFVHSGIHPLRRHAEGYPVRLVQDVLRNSNGLNVMTLQVGIILTGDPRFNGVIRAVQEEFHQILPGLISPY
;
A
#
# COMPACT_ATOMS: atom_id res chain seq x y z
N MET A 1 -8.04 -9.71 16.49
CA MET A 1 -8.67 -10.05 15.20
C MET A 1 -7.79 -9.65 14.01
N PHE A 2 -7.44 -8.37 13.85
CA PHE A 2 -6.59 -7.89 12.73
C PHE A 2 -5.20 -8.54 12.66
N ALA A 3 -4.48 -8.61 13.79
CA ALA A 3 -3.15 -9.24 13.82
C ALA A 3 -3.19 -10.74 13.45
N ALA A 4 -4.23 -11.46 13.90
CA ALA A 4 -4.42 -12.86 13.56
C ALA A 4 -4.76 -13.06 12.06
N MET A 5 -5.56 -12.17 11.48
CA MET A 5 -5.81 -12.16 10.03
C MET A 5 -4.51 -11.96 9.24
N LEU A 6 -3.69 -10.98 9.61
CA LEU A 6 -2.42 -10.72 8.93
C LEU A 6 -1.46 -11.91 9.04
N ASP A 7 -1.37 -12.53 10.22
CA ASP A 7 -0.57 -13.74 10.42
C ASP A 7 -1.03 -14.89 9.51
N GLN A 8 -2.34 -15.06 9.32
CA GLN A 8 -2.88 -16.05 8.38
C GLN A 8 -2.55 -15.70 6.91
N ILE A 9 -2.65 -14.43 6.51
CA ILE A 9 -2.29 -14.00 5.16
C ILE A 9 -0.81 -14.27 4.89
N VAL A 10 0.07 -13.91 5.82
CA VAL A 10 1.52 -14.15 5.66
C VAL A 10 1.84 -15.64 5.51
N LYS A 11 1.10 -16.51 6.21
CA LYS A 11 1.30 -17.97 6.15
C LYS A 11 0.74 -18.64 4.89
N THR A 12 -0.28 -18.06 4.25
CA THR A 12 -1.09 -18.76 3.24
C THR A 12 -1.11 -18.08 1.87
N ALA A 13 -0.89 -16.77 1.80
CA ALA A 13 -0.91 -16.01 0.56
C ALA A 13 0.49 -15.97 -0.09
N PRO A 14 0.57 -15.68 -1.40
CA PRO A 14 1.84 -15.53 -2.11
C PRO A 14 2.75 -14.51 -1.45
N ASP A 15 4.03 -14.89 -1.29
CA ASP A 15 5.04 -14.11 -0.56
C ASP A 15 5.14 -12.66 -1.04
N GLN A 16 5.11 -12.42 -2.36
CA GLN A 16 5.16 -11.08 -2.92
C GLN A 16 3.97 -10.20 -2.46
N ALA A 17 2.75 -10.74 -2.49
CA ALA A 17 1.55 -10.01 -2.07
C ALA A 17 1.56 -9.75 -0.55
N SER A 18 1.99 -10.73 0.23
CA SER A 18 2.14 -10.62 1.69
C SER A 18 3.16 -9.55 2.07
N ARG A 19 4.32 -9.49 1.42
CA ARG A 19 5.35 -8.47 1.67
C ARG A 19 4.87 -7.05 1.37
N MET A 20 4.16 -6.86 0.26
CA MET A 20 3.60 -5.54 -0.08
C MET A 20 2.59 -5.06 0.98
N LEU A 21 1.71 -5.95 1.44
CA LEU A 21 0.73 -5.64 2.49
C LEU A 21 1.40 -5.31 3.84
N LEU A 22 2.43 -6.07 4.23
CA LEU A 22 3.18 -5.82 5.46
C LEU A 22 3.88 -4.46 5.42
N ASN A 23 4.54 -4.12 4.31
CA ASN A 23 5.18 -2.81 4.20
C ASN A 23 4.17 -1.66 4.26
N PHE A 24 3.01 -1.82 3.59
CA PHE A 24 1.95 -0.84 3.68
C PHE A 24 1.50 -0.61 5.12
N LYS A 25 1.31 -1.70 5.89
CA LYS A 25 1.00 -1.63 7.33
C LYS A 25 2.10 -0.86 8.08
N GLU A 26 3.35 -1.30 7.99
CA GLU A 26 4.45 -0.69 8.77
C GLU A 26 4.56 0.82 8.51
N THR A 27 4.36 1.24 7.27
CA THR A 27 4.45 2.66 6.89
C THR A 27 3.24 3.48 7.35
N ASN A 28 2.02 2.94 7.27
CA ASN A 28 0.79 3.74 7.40
C ASN A 28 0.02 3.53 8.71
N TYR A 29 0.27 2.45 9.46
CA TYR A 29 -0.59 2.00 10.56
C TYR A 29 -0.75 3.06 11.66
N HIS A 30 0.34 3.71 12.09
CA HIS A 30 0.27 4.74 13.13
C HIS A 30 -0.52 5.98 12.70
N ALA A 31 -0.30 6.45 11.46
CA ALA A 31 -0.99 7.61 10.93
C ALA A 31 -2.50 7.32 10.78
N MET A 32 -2.86 6.14 10.27
CA MET A 32 -4.25 5.70 10.14
C MET A 32 -4.95 5.59 11.50
N ASN A 33 -4.29 5.01 12.51
CA ASN A 33 -4.86 4.91 13.85
C ASN A 33 -5.10 6.30 14.48
N SER A 34 -4.15 7.22 14.32
CA SER A 34 -4.34 8.60 14.78
C SER A 34 -5.52 9.27 14.07
N PHE A 35 -5.72 9.01 12.77
CA PHE A 35 -6.85 9.56 12.02
C PHE A 35 -8.19 9.00 12.48
N VAL A 36 -8.32 7.67 12.58
CA VAL A 36 -9.56 6.98 13.00
C VAL A 36 -10.02 7.41 14.39
N HIS A 37 -9.08 7.62 15.30
CA HIS A 37 -9.39 8.00 16.68
C HIS A 37 -9.44 9.52 16.90
N SER A 38 -9.57 10.33 15.82
CA SER A 38 -9.59 11.80 15.92
C SER A 38 -8.42 12.37 16.74
N GLY A 39 -7.25 11.73 16.61
CA GLY A 39 -6.06 12.06 17.36
C GLY A 39 -5.35 13.31 16.85
N ILE A 40 -4.05 13.41 17.14
CA ILE A 40 -3.26 14.61 16.84
C ILE A 40 -3.21 14.98 15.35
N HIS A 41 -3.30 14.00 14.44
CA HIS A 41 -3.26 14.27 13.00
C HIS A 41 -4.49 15.06 12.52
N PRO A 42 -5.75 14.60 12.67
CA PRO A 42 -6.93 15.38 12.32
C PRO A 42 -6.96 16.79 12.93
N LEU A 43 -6.61 16.92 14.21
CA LEU A 43 -6.58 18.22 14.91
C LEU A 43 -5.57 19.18 14.27
N ARG A 44 -4.33 18.72 14.01
CA ARG A 44 -3.33 19.55 13.32
C ARG A 44 -3.75 19.87 11.88
N ARG A 45 -4.39 18.95 11.16
CA ARG A 45 -4.86 19.22 9.79
C ARG A 45 -5.98 20.25 9.76
N HIS A 46 -6.85 20.27 10.77
CA HIS A 46 -7.88 21.29 10.91
C HIS A 46 -7.27 22.67 11.21
N ALA A 47 -6.26 22.72 12.10
CA ALA A 47 -5.63 23.97 12.50
C ALA A 47 -4.64 24.56 11.46
N GLU A 48 -3.83 23.70 10.83
CA GLU A 48 -2.68 24.10 10.01
C GLU A 48 -2.88 23.80 8.51
N GLY A 49 -3.98 23.13 8.14
CA GLY A 49 -4.19 22.60 6.81
C GLY A 49 -3.36 21.34 6.50
N TYR A 50 -3.35 20.93 5.23
CA TYR A 50 -2.61 19.75 4.76
C TYR A 50 -1.31 20.15 4.08
N PRO A 51 -0.14 19.69 4.57
CA PRO A 51 1.12 19.84 3.85
C PRO A 51 1.04 19.16 2.48
N VAL A 52 1.49 19.83 1.42
CA VAL A 52 1.45 19.31 0.04
C VAL A 52 2.09 17.93 -0.07
N ARG A 53 3.26 17.75 0.55
CA ARG A 53 3.97 16.46 0.55
C ARG A 53 3.14 15.34 1.17
N LEU A 54 2.41 15.62 2.26
CA LEU A 54 1.53 14.62 2.88
C LEU A 54 0.42 14.19 1.93
N VAL A 55 -0.22 15.15 1.24
CA VAL A 55 -1.27 14.83 0.27
C VAL A 55 -0.71 13.98 -0.87
N GLN A 56 0.46 14.34 -1.40
CA GLN A 56 1.14 13.57 -2.45
C GLN A 56 1.49 12.15 -1.99
N ASP A 57 2.05 12.00 -0.79
CA ASP A 57 2.43 10.69 -0.25
C ASP A 57 1.21 9.80 0.00
N VAL A 58 0.10 10.37 0.50
CA VAL A 58 -1.17 9.63 0.68
C VAL A 58 -1.74 9.17 -0.66
N LEU A 59 -1.75 10.02 -1.68
CA LEU A 59 -2.21 9.66 -3.02
C LEU A 59 -1.35 8.55 -3.64
N ARG A 60 -0.02 8.66 -3.51
CA ARG A 60 0.92 7.61 -3.96
C ARG A 60 0.68 6.30 -3.25
N ASN A 61 0.53 6.31 -1.92
CA ASN A 61 0.22 5.11 -1.15
C ASN A 61 -1.13 4.48 -1.58
N SER A 62 -2.13 5.29 -1.89
CA SER A 62 -3.41 4.82 -2.44
C SER A 62 -3.24 4.15 -3.80
N ASN A 63 -2.42 4.71 -4.69
CA ASN A 63 -2.12 4.08 -5.98
C ASN A 63 -1.37 2.76 -5.78
N GLY A 64 -0.44 2.70 -4.82
CA GLY A 64 0.26 1.48 -4.43
C GLY A 64 -0.70 0.37 -4.00
N LEU A 65 -1.74 0.70 -3.21
CA LEU A 65 -2.79 -0.26 -2.85
C LEU A 65 -3.54 -0.80 -4.06
N ASN A 66 -3.88 0.06 -5.04
CA ASN A 66 -4.53 -0.39 -6.27
C ASN A 66 -3.66 -1.36 -7.07
N VAL A 67 -2.34 -1.12 -7.12
CA VAL A 67 -1.38 -2.06 -7.74
C VAL A 67 -1.33 -3.39 -6.98
N MET A 68 -1.39 -3.37 -5.65
CA MET A 68 -1.49 -4.61 -4.85
C MET A 68 -2.78 -5.39 -5.18
N THR A 69 -3.92 -4.71 -5.31
CA THR A 69 -5.18 -5.34 -5.71
C THR A 69 -5.06 -5.98 -7.10
N LEU A 70 -4.44 -5.29 -8.05
CA LEU A 70 -4.17 -5.84 -9.38
C LEU A 70 -3.26 -7.07 -9.31
N GLN A 71 -2.21 -7.04 -8.50
CA GLN A 71 -1.28 -8.18 -8.32
C GLN A 71 -2.01 -9.41 -7.80
N VAL A 72 -2.89 -9.24 -6.80
CA VAL A 72 -3.74 -10.33 -6.28
C VAL A 72 -4.70 -10.83 -7.36
N GLY A 73 -5.34 -9.93 -8.11
CA GLY A 73 -6.23 -10.30 -9.20
C GLY A 73 -5.53 -11.15 -10.26
N ILE A 74 -4.33 -10.75 -10.71
CA ILE A 74 -3.52 -11.50 -11.67
C ILE A 74 -3.16 -12.88 -11.14
N ILE A 75 -2.70 -12.98 -9.88
CA ILE A 75 -2.38 -14.26 -9.24
C ILE A 75 -3.58 -15.20 -9.26
N LEU A 76 -4.77 -14.70 -8.92
CA LEU A 76 -6.00 -15.50 -8.87
C LEU A 76 -6.44 -16.01 -10.24
N THR A 77 -6.07 -15.32 -11.33
CA THR A 77 -6.35 -15.82 -12.69
C THR A 77 -5.54 -17.08 -13.03
N GLY A 78 -4.34 -17.22 -12.47
CA GLY A 78 -3.38 -18.27 -12.86
C GLY A 78 -2.94 -18.20 -14.33
N ASP A 79 -3.23 -17.11 -15.05
CA ASP A 79 -3.05 -17.01 -16.49
C ASP A 79 -1.68 -16.40 -16.84
N PRO A 80 -0.78 -17.15 -17.51
CA PRO A 80 0.57 -16.67 -17.82
C PRO A 80 0.59 -15.50 -18.80
N ARG A 81 -0.51 -15.18 -19.48
CA ARG A 81 -0.60 -14.00 -20.37
C ARG A 81 -0.42 -12.68 -19.62
N PHE A 82 -0.68 -12.66 -18.31
CA PHE A 82 -0.51 -11.47 -17.47
C PHE A 82 0.88 -11.36 -16.84
N ASN A 83 1.80 -12.27 -17.16
CA ASN A 83 3.18 -12.20 -16.70
C ASN A 83 3.81 -10.86 -17.13
N GLY A 84 4.38 -10.13 -16.17
CA GLY A 84 5.03 -8.85 -16.40
C GLY A 84 4.10 -7.63 -16.42
N VAL A 85 2.78 -7.79 -16.39
CA VAL A 85 1.82 -6.66 -16.35
C VAL A 85 2.07 -5.75 -15.15
N ILE A 86 2.34 -6.31 -13.97
CA ILE A 86 2.61 -5.52 -12.77
C ILE A 86 3.87 -4.66 -12.94
N ARG A 87 4.93 -5.23 -13.52
CA ARG A 87 6.15 -4.48 -13.81
C ARG A 87 5.88 -3.35 -14.81
N ALA A 88 5.14 -3.62 -15.88
CA ALA A 88 4.79 -2.61 -16.87
C ALA A 88 4.01 -1.44 -16.24
N VAL A 89 3.00 -1.74 -15.41
CA VAL A 89 2.23 -0.73 -14.66
C VAL A 89 3.13 0.06 -13.70
N GLN A 90 4.03 -0.61 -12.99
CA GLN A 90 4.97 0.05 -12.08
C GLN A 90 5.94 0.99 -12.80
N GLU A 91 6.44 0.59 -13.96
CA GLU A 91 7.35 1.38 -14.79
C GLU A 91 6.62 2.57 -15.43
N GLU A 92 5.43 2.37 -15.99
CA GLU A 92 4.63 3.41 -16.65
C GLU A 92 4.18 4.50 -15.66
N PHE A 93 3.80 4.11 -14.44
CA PHE A 93 3.21 5.01 -13.45
C PHE A 93 4.13 5.32 -12.26
N HIS A 94 5.45 5.06 -12.37
CA HIS A 94 6.43 5.22 -11.28
C HIS A 94 6.37 6.59 -10.56
N GLN A 95 6.05 7.67 -11.28
CA GLN A 95 5.96 9.04 -10.79
C GLN A 95 4.81 9.28 -9.79
N ILE A 96 3.75 8.46 -9.88
CA ILE A 96 2.56 8.52 -9.01
C ILE A 96 2.43 7.31 -8.08
N LEU A 97 3.42 6.43 -8.06
CA LEU A 97 3.49 5.27 -7.18
C LEU A 97 4.40 5.57 -5.97
N PRO A 98 4.26 4.81 -4.86
CA PRO A 98 5.24 4.87 -3.80
C PRO A 98 6.57 4.37 -4.35
N GLY A 99 7.68 4.95 -3.88
CA GLY A 99 9.01 4.59 -4.38
C GLY A 99 9.24 3.08 -4.32
N LEU A 100 9.83 2.52 -5.39
CA LEU A 100 10.16 1.10 -5.43
C LEU A 100 11.15 0.79 -4.29
N ILE A 101 10.81 -0.19 -3.46
CA ILE A 101 11.72 -0.67 -2.41
C ILE A 101 12.91 -1.30 -3.13
N SER A 102 14.11 -0.79 -2.85
CA SER A 102 15.34 -1.43 -3.33
C SER A 102 15.39 -2.86 -2.79
N PRO A 103 15.78 -3.88 -3.59
CA PRO A 103 15.80 -5.28 -3.15
C PRO A 103 16.92 -5.63 -2.16
N TYR A 104 17.39 -4.68 -1.34
CA TYR A 104 18.47 -4.87 -0.37
C TYR A 104 17.94 -4.85 1.06
#